data_AF-A0A7S0S301-F1
#
_entry.id   AF-A0A7S0S301-F1
#
_cell.length_a   1.000
_cell.length_b   1.000
_cell.length_c   1.000
_cell.angle_alpha   90.00
_cell.angle_beta   90.00
_cell.angle_gamma   90.00
#
_symmetry.space_group_name_H-M   'P 1'
#
loop_
_entity.id
_entity.type
_entity.pdbx_description
1 polymer ?
#
loop_
_entity_poly.entity_id
_entity_poly.type
_entity_poly.pdbx_seq_one_letter_code
_entity_poly.pdbx_strand_id
1 'polypeptide(L)'
;MEAKGGWLHRVTAAWQHGRVSNFDYLLYLNLAAGRSFNDLAQWPVFPWVLRNYVTETLDLSDPANYRDLTKPVGALNPVRLEEFRKRFREMPSDAFEEG
;
A
#
# COMPACT_ATOMS: atom_id res chain seq x y z
N MET A 1 -17.53 -19.78 11.70
CA MET A 1 -17.34 -18.56 10.88
C MET A 1 -17.17 -17.38 11.85
N GLU A 2 -16.05 -17.32 12.59
CA GLU A 2 -15.78 -16.24 13.58
C GLU A 2 -14.34 -16.34 14.13
N ALA A 3 -13.34 -16.18 13.25
CA ALA A 3 -11.92 -16.08 13.63
C ALA A 3 -11.32 -14.74 13.15
N LYS A 4 -12.17 -13.75 12.90
CA LYS A 4 -11.83 -12.50 12.21
C LYS A 4 -11.22 -11.49 13.20
N GLY A 5 -9.95 -11.65 13.56
CA GLY A 5 -9.16 -10.56 14.16
C GLY A 5 -8.08 -11.00 15.15
N GLY A 6 -8.30 -12.06 15.92
CA GLY A 6 -7.38 -12.45 17.01
C GLY A 6 -6.01 -12.91 16.52
N TRP A 7 -5.94 -13.61 15.38
CA TRP A 7 -4.66 -14.07 14.83
C TRP A 7 -3.86 -12.91 14.22
N LEU A 8 -4.52 -11.96 13.54
CA LEU A 8 -3.84 -10.81 12.94
C LEU A 8 -3.23 -9.93 14.03
N HIS A 9 -3.93 -9.74 15.15
CA HIS A 9 -3.38 -9.01 16.29
C HIS A 9 -2.08 -9.64 16.83
N ARG A 10 -2.03 -10.98 16.94
CA ARG A 10 -0.79 -11.69 17.33
C ARG A 10 0.34 -11.52 16.32
N VAL A 11 0.01 -11.54 15.03
CA VAL A 11 0.97 -11.32 13.94
C VAL A 11 1.49 -9.88 13.95
N THR A 12 0.62 -8.89 14.16
CA THR A 12 1.00 -7.48 14.34
C THR A 12 1.94 -7.32 15.53
N ALA A 13 1.62 -7.92 16.67
CA ALA A 13 2.51 -7.89 17.83
C ALA A 13 3.86 -8.55 17.53
N ALA A 14 3.87 -9.70 16.85
CA ALA A 14 5.12 -10.37 16.49
C ALA A 14 5.99 -9.53 15.53
N TRP A 15 5.38 -8.85 14.56
CA TRP A 15 6.05 -7.91 13.66
C TRP A 15 6.62 -6.70 14.41
N GLN A 16 5.86 -6.09 15.33
CA GLN A 16 6.33 -4.98 16.16
C GLN A 16 7.54 -5.35 17.03
N HIS A 17 7.65 -6.62 17.45
CA HIS A 17 8.79 -7.15 18.20
C HIS A 17 9.91 -7.69 17.31
N GLY A 18 9.85 -7.50 15.99
CA GLY A 18 10.87 -7.96 15.03
C GLY A 18 10.93 -9.47 14.81
N ARG A 19 9.92 -10.23 15.25
CA ARG A 19 9.83 -11.70 15.06
C ARG A 19 9.24 -12.10 13.71
N VAL A 20 8.63 -11.15 13.02
CA VAL A 20 8.05 -11.31 11.67
C VAL A 20 8.64 -10.20 10.80
N SER A 21 9.09 -10.54 9.60
CA SER A 21 9.67 -9.55 8.67
C SER A 21 8.59 -8.60 8.12
N ASN A 22 9.01 -7.46 7.58
CA ASN A 22 8.07 -6.56 6.87
C ASN A 22 7.38 -7.26 5.70
N PHE A 23 8.11 -8.13 4.98
CA PHE A 23 7.57 -8.88 3.84
C PHE A 23 6.45 -9.83 4.29
N ASP A 24 6.72 -10.65 5.31
CA ASP A 24 5.75 -11.61 5.84
C ASP A 24 4.55 -10.89 6.44
N TYR A 25 4.77 -9.80 7.17
CA TYR A 25 3.69 -9.02 7.75
C TYR A 25 2.76 -8.44 6.68
N LEU A 26 3.32 -7.88 5.60
CA LEU A 26 2.53 -7.41 4.46
C LEU A 26 1.77 -8.57 3.79
N LEU A 27 2.36 -9.76 3.70
CA LEU A 27 1.66 -10.94 3.16
C LEU A 27 0.47 -11.35 4.05
N TYR A 28 0.63 -11.34 5.38
CA TYR A 28 -0.46 -11.59 6.31
C TYR A 28 -1.58 -10.55 6.22
N LEU A 29 -1.24 -9.26 6.03
CA LEU A 29 -2.22 -8.20 5.79
C LEU A 29 -3.00 -8.44 4.49
N ASN A 30 -2.30 -8.82 3.41
CA ASN A 30 -2.93 -9.17 2.14
C ASN A 30 -3.90 -10.35 2.30
N LEU A 31 -3.47 -11.42 2.97
CA LEU A 31 -4.32 -12.58 3.25
C LEU A 31 -5.56 -12.21 4.07
N ALA A 32 -5.39 -11.39 5.11
CA ALA A 32 -6.51 -10.91 5.94
C ALA A 32 -7.50 -10.05 5.15
N ALA A 33 -7.04 -9.34 4.13
CA ALA A 33 -7.87 -8.55 3.21
C ALA A 33 -8.52 -9.40 2.10
N GLY A 34 -8.38 -10.73 2.12
CA GLY A 34 -8.96 -11.65 1.13
C GLY A 34 -8.13 -11.84 -0.14
N ARG A 35 -6.91 -11.30 -0.20
CA ARG A 35 -6.05 -11.41 -1.38
C ARG A 35 -5.37 -12.78 -1.44
N SER A 36 -5.19 -13.31 -2.64
CA SER A 36 -4.56 -14.61 -2.86
C SER A 36 -3.78 -14.66 -4.17
N PHE A 37 -2.87 -15.62 -4.29
CA PHE A 37 -2.13 -15.89 -5.53
C PHE A 37 -2.95 -16.68 -6.56
N ASN A 38 -4.24 -16.93 -6.31
CA ASN A 38 -5.10 -17.71 -7.19
C ASN A 38 -6.03 -16.85 -8.05
N ASP A 39 -6.20 -15.57 -7.71
CA ASP A 39 -7.05 -14.62 -8.43
C ASP A 39 -6.23 -13.36 -8.78
N LEU A 40 -6.05 -13.12 -10.08
CA LEU A 40 -5.31 -11.97 -10.58
C LEU A 40 -5.98 -10.64 -10.23
N ALA A 41 -7.31 -10.60 -10.08
CA ALA A 41 -8.02 -9.39 -9.68
C ALA A 41 -7.78 -9.03 -8.20
N GLN A 42 -7.43 -10.01 -7.38
CA GLN A 42 -7.21 -9.88 -5.94
C GLN A 42 -5.79 -10.31 -5.54
N TRP A 43 -4.82 -10.08 -6.41
CA TRP A 43 -3.42 -10.42 -6.14
C TRP A 43 -2.87 -9.62 -4.94
N PRO A 44 -1.91 -10.16 -4.18
CA PRO A 44 -1.24 -9.42 -3.10
C PRO A 44 -0.59 -8.12 -3.59
N VAL A 45 -0.77 -7.05 -2.82
CA VAL A 45 -0.24 -5.71 -3.10
C VAL A 45 0.92 -5.41 -2.18
N PHE A 46 2.01 -4.90 -2.76
CA PHE A 46 3.19 -4.43 -2.04
C PHE A 46 3.51 -2.99 -2.44
N PRO A 47 3.99 -2.16 -1.50
CA PRO A 47 4.37 -0.79 -1.82
C PRO A 47 5.69 -0.76 -2.59
N TRP A 48 5.80 0.19 -3.51
CA TRP A 48 7.09 0.64 -4.01
C TRP A 48 7.89 1.24 -2.85
N VAL A 49 9.10 0.74 -2.58
CA VAL A 49 9.90 1.21 -1.44
C VAL A 49 10.96 2.20 -1.89
N LEU A 50 11.66 1.89 -2.97
CA LEU A 50 12.70 2.73 -3.55
C LEU A 50 12.10 3.68 -4.58
N ARG A 51 12.76 4.82 -4.79
CA ARG A 51 12.41 5.78 -5.85
C ARG A 51 13.56 6.11 -6.79
N ASN A 52 14.79 5.80 -6.42
CA ASN A 52 15.95 6.01 -7.26
C ASN A 52 16.30 4.70 -7.99
N TYR A 53 16.15 4.74 -9.32
CA TYR A 53 16.45 3.64 -10.22
C TYR A 53 17.40 4.08 -11.35
N VAL A 54 18.02 5.26 -11.21
CA VAL A 54 18.83 5.89 -12.27
C VAL A 54 20.32 5.78 -11.96
N THR A 55 20.69 5.81 -10.68
CA THR A 55 22.09 5.70 -10.26
C THR A 55 22.58 4.25 -10.34
N GLU A 56 23.84 4.06 -10.73
CA GLU A 56 24.47 2.74 -10.80
C GLU A 56 24.60 2.07 -9.42
N THR A 57 24.83 2.89 -8.39
CA THR A 57 24.89 2.47 -6.99
C THR A 57 23.78 3.13 -6.20
N LEU A 58 23.30 2.44 -5.16
CA LEU A 58 22.19 2.88 -4.32
C LEU A 58 22.61 2.87 -2.85
N ASP A 59 22.70 4.05 -2.25
CA ASP A 59 22.96 4.20 -0.83
C ASP A 59 21.67 4.01 -0.02
N LEU A 60 21.58 2.92 0.73
CA LEU A 60 20.42 2.60 1.56
C LEU A 60 20.36 3.42 2.86
N SER A 61 21.41 4.16 3.20
CA SER A 61 21.39 5.07 4.35
C SER A 61 20.77 6.42 4.04
N ASP A 62 20.70 6.80 2.75
CA ASP A 62 20.11 8.06 2.29
C ASP A 62 18.57 7.98 2.23
N PRO A 63 17.83 8.74 3.06
CA PRO A 63 16.37 8.78 3.03
C PRO A 63 15.79 9.23 1.68
N ALA A 64 16.54 9.99 0.87
CA ALA A 64 16.06 10.47 -0.44
C ALA A 64 15.89 9.34 -1.47
N ASN A 65 16.51 8.17 -1.25
CA ASN A 65 16.33 6.99 -2.08
C ASN A 65 15.02 6.24 -1.83
N TYR A 66 14.30 6.58 -0.76
CA TYR A 66 13.05 5.94 -0.38
C TYR A 66 11.83 6.76 -0.81
N ARG A 67 10.76 6.05 -1.13
CA ARG A 67 9.44 6.64 -1.40
C ARG A 67 8.80 7.05 -0.08
N ASP A 68 8.15 8.20 -0.07
CA ASP A 68 7.27 8.61 1.02
C ASP A 68 6.06 7.65 1.12
N LEU A 69 6.11 6.73 2.09
CA LEU A 69 5.07 5.71 2.31
C LEU A 69 3.78 6.28 2.90
N THR A 70 3.78 7.52 3.40
CA THR A 70 2.58 8.19 3.94
C THR A 70 1.60 8.62 2.84
N LYS A 71 2.07 8.64 1.58
CA LYS A 71 1.29 9.07 0.43
C LYS A 71 0.98 7.90 -0.51
N PRO A 72 -0.20 7.88 -1.16
CA PRO A 72 -0.45 6.97 -2.28
C PRO A 72 0.41 7.37 -3.49
N VAL A 73 0.62 6.42 -4.42
CA VAL A 73 1.45 6.65 -5.62
C VAL A 73 0.97 7.86 -6.44
N GLY A 74 -0.34 8.03 -6.59
CA GLY A 74 -0.93 9.16 -7.33
C GLY A 74 -0.65 10.53 -6.71
N ALA A 75 -0.29 10.60 -5.43
CA ALA A 75 -0.01 11.84 -4.71
C ALA A 75 1.49 12.18 -4.62
N LEU A 76 2.38 11.36 -5.21
CA LEU A 76 3.83 11.61 -5.19
C LEU A 76 4.21 12.77 -6.12
N ASN A 77 3.51 12.92 -7.24
CA ASN A 77 3.70 14.03 -8.16
C ASN A 77 2.68 15.15 -7.82
N PRO A 78 3.14 16.35 -7.44
CA PRO A 78 2.24 17.42 -7.02
C PRO A 78 1.33 17.92 -8.14
N VAL A 79 1.80 17.92 -9.40
CA VAL A 79 1.00 18.30 -10.57
C VAL A 79 -0.14 17.31 -10.75
N ARG A 80 0.19 16.01 -10.76
CA ARG A 80 -0.80 14.94 -10.89
C ARG A 80 -1.79 14.91 -9.71
N LEU A 81 -1.33 15.24 -8.52
CA LEU A 81 -2.19 15.35 -7.34
C LEU A 81 -3.24 16.45 -7.51
N GLU A 82 -2.85 17.62 -8.03
CA GLU A 82 -3.81 18.70 -8.25
C GLU A 82 -4.84 18.35 -9.33
N GLU A 83 -4.42 17.66 -10.39
CA GLU A 83 -5.35 17.12 -11.39
C GLU A 83 -6.37 16.15 -10.77
N PHE A 84 -5.93 15.23 -9.90
CA PHE A 84 -6.84 14.31 -9.20
C PHE A 84 -7.81 15.05 -8.28
N ARG A 85 -7.33 16.06 -7.56
CA ARG A 85 -8.20 16.89 -6.70
C ARG A 85 -9.23 17.67 -7.50
N LYS A 86 -8.82 18.23 -8.65
CA LYS A 86 -9.72 18.93 -9.57
C LYS A 86 -10.82 17.98 -10.06
N ARG A 87 -10.45 16.81 -10.58
CA ARG A 87 -11.40 15.80 -11.06
C ARG A 87 -12.37 15.34 -9.98
N PHE A 88 -11.89 15.13 -8.75
CA PHE A 88 -12.74 14.76 -7.63
C PHE A 88 -13.79 15.83 -7.31
N ARG A 89 -13.41 17.12 -7.35
CA ARG A 89 -14.35 18.24 -7.12
C ARG A 89 -15.37 18.40 -8.24
N GLU A 90 -15.00 18.06 -9.48
CA GLU A 90 -15.85 18.16 -10.67
C GLU A 90 -16.77 16.94 -10.86
N MET A 91 -16.59 15.88 -10.06
CA MET A 91 -17.39 14.67 -10.17
C MET A 91 -18.81 14.93 -9.64
N PRO A 92 -19.87 14.68 -10.44
CA PRO A 92 -21.25 14.87 -9.99
C PRO A 92 -21.58 13.94 -8.81
N SER A 93 -22.33 14.43 -7.81
CA SER A 93 -22.80 13.61 -6.68
C SER A 93 -23.64 12.42 -7.13
N ASP A 94 -24.41 12.60 -8.21
CA ASP A 94 -25.45 11.67 -8.65
C ASP A 94 -24.87 10.55 -9.54
N ALA A 95 -23.57 10.58 -9.84
CA ALA A 95 -22.88 9.57 -10.64
C ALA A 95 -22.80 8.18 -9.97
N PHE A 96 -23.27 8.05 -8.73
CA PHE A 96 -23.25 6.82 -7.94
C PHE A 96 -24.64 6.35 -7.49
N GLU A 97 -25.73 7.04 -7.85
CA GLU A 97 -27.09 6.68 -7.44
C GLU A 97 -27.87 5.84 -8.46
N GLU A 98 -27.37 5.67 -9.69
CA GLU A 98 -27.95 4.74 -10.67
C GLU A 98 -27.18 3.41 -10.68
N GLY A 99 -27.64 2.48 -9.84
CA GLY A 99 -27.18 1.08 -9.77
C GLY A 99 -28.18 0.19 -9.05
#